data_AF-A0ABD5DH68-F1
#
_entry.id   AF-A0ABD5DH68-F1
#
_cell.length_a   1.000
_cell.length_b   1.000
_cell.length_c   1.000
_cell.angle_alpha   90.00
_cell.angle_beta   90.00
_cell.angle_gamma   90.00
#
_symmetry.space_group_name_H-M   'P 1'
#
loop_
_entity.id
_entity.type
_entity.pdbx_description
1 polymer ?
#
loop_
_entity_poly.entity_id
_entity_poly.type
_entity_poly.pdbx_seq_one_letter_code
_entity_poly.pdbx_strand_id
1 'polypeptide(L)' 'YGLAASQLQRLRDKQIPLTVAVDKVAASGGYMMACVANKIVSAPFAILGSIGVVAQIPNLHRFLKNKDIDIELHTAGQYK' A
#
# COMPACT_ATOMS: atom_id res chain seq x y z
N TYR A 1 -0.98 -7.35 -3.94
CA TYR A 1 -1.70 -6.62 -5.00
C TYR A 1 -0.97 -6.65 -6.35
N GLY A 2 0.37 -6.50 -6.44
CA GLY A 2 1.06 -6.54 -7.75
C GLY A 2 0.78 -7.79 -8.61
N LEU A 3 0.75 -8.98 -7.98
CA LEU A 3 0.42 -10.24 -8.68
C LEU A 3 -1.04 -10.34 -9.14
N ALA A 4 -1.98 -9.74 -8.41
CA ALA A 4 -3.39 -9.73 -8.77
C ALA A 4 -3.69 -8.67 -9.83
N ALA A 5 -3.10 -7.47 -9.71
CA ALA A 5 -3.13 -6.43 -10.72
C ALA A 5 -2.62 -6.95 -12.08
N SER A 6 -1.55 -7.75 -12.08
CA SER A 6 -1.02 -8.33 -13.32
C SER A 6 -1.95 -9.36 -13.96
N GLN A 7 -2.79 -10.06 -13.19
CA GLN A 7 -3.84 -10.92 -13.77
C GLN A 7 -4.95 -10.10 -14.42
N LEU A 8 -5.39 -9.02 -13.75
CA LEU A 8 -6.38 -8.11 -14.32
C LEU A 8 -5.86 -7.44 -15.60
N GLN A 9 -4.57 -7.11 -15.64
CA GLN A 9 -3.93 -6.54 -16.83
C GLN A 9 -3.97 -7.49 -18.01
N ARG A 10 -3.76 -8.81 -17.81
CA ARG A 10 -3.85 -9.80 -18.90
C ARG A 10 -5.23 -9.84 -19.55
N LEU A 11 -6.30 -9.62 -18.78
CA LEU A 11 -7.66 -9.51 -19.32
C LEU A 11 -7.79 -8.26 -20.20
N ARG A 12 -7.23 -7.14 -19.75
CA ARG A 12 -7.19 -5.88 -20.50
C ARG A 12 -6.40 -6.01 -21.81
N ASP A 13 -5.25 -6.67 -21.77
CA ASP A 13 -4.38 -6.87 -22.94
C ASP A 13 -5.06 -7.74 -23.99
N LYS A 14 -5.88 -8.70 -23.55
CA LYS A 14 -6.73 -9.55 -24.40
C LYS A 14 -8.00 -8.84 -24.89
N GLN A 15 -8.17 -7.55 -24.58
CA GLN A 15 -9.36 -6.75 -24.89
C GLN A 15 -10.67 -7.33 -24.31
N ILE A 16 -10.57 -8.11 -23.24
CA ILE A 16 -11.75 -8.64 -22.55
C ILE A 16 -12.33 -7.51 -21.68
N PRO A 17 -13.63 -7.18 -21.83
CA PRO A 17 -14.26 -6.16 -20.99
C PRO A 17 -14.18 -6.52 -19.51
N LEU A 18 -13.52 -5.66 -18.74
CA LEU A 18 -13.30 -5.84 -17.31
C LEU A 18 -14.03 -4.75 -16.53
N THR A 19 -14.97 -5.14 -15.66
CA THR A 19 -15.62 -4.25 -14.70
C THR A 19 -15.26 -4.67 -13.29
N VAL A 20 -14.84 -3.72 -12.46
CA VAL A 20 -14.62 -3.93 -11.02
C VAL A 20 -15.78 -3.32 -10.25
N ALA A 21 -16.42 -4.11 -9.41
CA ALA A 21 -17.50 -3.69 -8.52
C ALA A 21 -17.00 -3.63 -7.07
N VAL A 22 -17.15 -2.46 -6.43
CA VAL A 22 -16.70 -2.23 -5.05
C VAL A 22 -17.93 -2.14 -4.14
N ASP A 23 -18.05 -3.08 -3.21
CA ASP A 23 -19.14 -3.09 -2.22
C ASP A 23 -18.77 -2.24 -1.00
N LYS A 24 -17.73 -2.60 -0.25
CA LYS A 24 -17.37 -1.92 1.01
C LYS A 24 -16.13 -1.04 0.91
N VAL A 25 -15.03 -1.56 0.39
CA VAL A 25 -13.75 -0.85 0.40
C VAL A 25 -12.90 -1.22 -0.83
N ALA A 26 -12.28 -0.21 -1.43
CA ALA A 26 -11.15 -0.35 -2.34
C ALA A 26 -10.16 0.79 -2.09
N ALA A 27 -9.17 0.53 -1.23
CA ALA A 27 -8.20 1.53 -0.78
C ALA A 27 -6.75 1.09 -1.02
N SER A 28 -5.83 2.03 -1.19
CA SER A 28 -4.40 1.81 -1.42
C SER A 28 -4.17 0.82 -2.59
N GLY A 29 -3.58 -0.35 -2.34
CA GLY A 29 -3.38 -1.37 -3.36
C GLY A 29 -4.67 -1.91 -3.98
N GLY A 30 -5.79 -1.91 -3.25
CA GLY A 30 -7.10 -2.31 -3.77
C GLY A 30 -7.63 -1.33 -4.82
N TYR A 31 -7.50 -0.03 -4.54
CA TYR A 31 -7.86 1.03 -5.49
C TYR A 31 -6.98 0.95 -6.75
N MET A 32 -5.66 0.78 -6.59
CA MET A 32 -4.75 0.64 -7.72
C MET A 32 -5.06 -0.57 -8.61
N MET A 33 -5.48 -1.70 -8.02
CA MET A 33 -5.96 -2.86 -8.79
C MET A 33 -7.26 -2.55 -9.53
N ALA A 34 -8.20 -1.85 -8.89
CA ALA A 34 -9.47 -1.47 -9.52
C ALA A 34 -9.25 -0.56 -10.75
N CYS A 35 -8.25 0.32 -10.71
CA CYS A 35 -7.88 1.20 -11.83
C CYS A 35 -7.43 0.47 -13.10
N VAL A 36 -7.13 -0.83 -13.05
CA VAL A 36 -6.83 -1.64 -14.25
C VAL A 36 -8.09 -1.88 -15.09
N ALA A 37 -9.28 -1.83 -14.50
CA ALA A 37 -10.55 -2.15 -15.16
C ALA A 37 -10.95 -1.13 -16.25
N ASN A 38 -11.81 -1.54 -17.20
CA ASN A 38 -12.46 -0.62 -18.13
C ASN A 38 -13.45 0.28 -17.42
N LYS A 39 -14.14 -0.28 -16.41
CA LYS A 39 -15.15 0.41 -15.63
C LYS A 39 -15.03 0.02 -14.16
N ILE A 40 -15.16 1.02 -13.29
CA ILE A 40 -15.30 0.81 -11.86
C ILE A 40 -16.72 1.24 -11.49
N VAL A 41 -17.45 0.37 -10.80
CA VAL A 41 -18.74 0.68 -10.17
C VAL A 41 -18.60 0.50 -8.67
N SER A 42 -19.28 1.34 -7.90
CA SER A 42 -19.19 1.29 -6.44
C SER A 42 -20.57 1.48 -5.82
N ALA A 43 -20.79 0.81 -4.68
CA ALA A 43 -21.93 1.11 -3.84
C ALA A 43 -21.81 2.54 -3.32
N PRO A 44 -22.92 3.28 -3.11
CA PRO A 44 -22.87 4.67 -2.64
C PRO A 44 -22.15 4.87 -1.29
N PHE A 45 -22.07 3.81 -0.48
CA PHE A 45 -21.41 3.79 0.82
C PHE A 45 -19.97 3.24 0.78
N ALA A 46 -19.47 2.86 -0.40
CA ALA A 46 -18.14 2.27 -0.53
C ALA A 46 -17.05 3.33 -0.31
N ILE A 47 -15.98 2.94 0.37
CA ILE A 47 -14.80 3.78 0.55
C ILE A 47 -13.78 3.47 -0.54
N LEU A 48 -13.47 4.48 -1.37
CA LEU A 48 -12.45 4.40 -2.42
C LEU A 48 -11.30 5.38 -2.15
N GLY A 49 -10.07 5.00 -2.51
CA GLY A 49 -8.92 5.92 -2.52
C GLY A 49 -7.76 5.46 -1.64
N SER A 50 -7.28 6.32 -0.72
CA SER A 50 -6.02 6.12 0.01
C SER A 50 -4.81 5.97 -0.93
N ILE A 51 -4.72 6.88 -1.90
CA ILE A 51 -3.63 6.93 -2.89
C ILE A 51 -2.40 7.56 -2.22
N GLY A 52 -1.57 6.71 -1.64
CA GLY A 52 -0.34 7.16 -0.98
C GLY A 52 0.37 6.01 -0.31
N VAL A 53 1.70 6.08 -0.28
CA VAL A 53 2.55 5.21 0.54
C VAL A 53 3.05 6.06 1.69
N VAL A 54 2.61 5.73 2.91
CA VAL A 54 3.11 6.39 4.12
C VAL A 54 4.03 5.40 4.81
N ALA A 55 5.33 5.70 4.85
CA ALA A 55 6.28 5.01 5.70
C ALA A 55 6.42 5.83 6.99
N GLN A 56 5.94 5.28 8.11
CA GLN A 56 6.14 5.87 9.42
C GLN A 56 7.25 5.11 10.13
N ILE A 57 8.39 5.76 10.34
CA ILE A 57 9.48 5.22 11.16
C ILE A 57 9.44 5.97 12.50
N PRO A 58 9.08 5.30 13.61
CA PRO A 58 9.05 5.94 14.91
C PRO A 58 10.47 6.31 15.34
N ASN A 59 10.70 7.59 15.66
CA ASN A 59 11.94 8.03 16.24
C ASN A 59 11.89 7.87 17.76
N LEU A 60 12.47 6.76 18.25
CA LEU A 60 12.52 6.42 19.68
C LEU A 60 13.68 7.09 20.43
N HIS A 61 14.55 7.83 19.74
CA HIS A 61 15.75 8.40 20.34
C HIS A 61 15.44 9.30 21.55
N ARG A 62 14.42 10.16 21.42
CA ARG A 62 14.01 11.07 22.51
C ARG A 62 13.42 10.33 23.71
N PHE A 63 12.69 9.24 23.47
CA PHE A 63 12.08 8.45 24.54
C PHE A 63 13.15 7.73 25.37
N LEU A 64 14.13 7.14 24.70
CA LEU A 64 15.22 6.41 25.34
C LEU A 64 16.13 7.35 26.15
N LYS A 65 16.45 8.53 25.59
CA LYS A 65 17.22 9.56 26.29
C LYS A 65 16.55 10.04 27.58
N ASN A 66 15.23 10.20 27.60
CA ASN A 66 14.49 10.61 28.80
C ASN A 66 14.40 9.52 29.88
N LYS A 67 14.78 8.29 29.55
CA LYS A 67 14.78 7.14 30.46
C LYS A 67 16.20 6.74 30.89
N ASP A 68 17.20 7.55 30.55
CA ASP A 68 18.62 7.27 30.77
C ASP A 68 19.04 5.91 30.19
N ILE A 69 18.45 5.55 29.05
CA ILE A 69 18.77 4.31 28.32
C ILE A 69 19.70 4.69 27.16
N ASP A 70 20.95 4.25 27.27
CA ASP A 70 21.94 4.39 26.21
C ASP A 70 21.84 3.23 25.22
N ILE A 71 21.86 3.55 23.92
CA ILE A 71 22.03 2.54 22.87
C ILE A 71 23.52 2.41 22.62
N GLU A 72 24.11 1.33 23.10
CA GLU A 72 25.48 0.97 22.76
C GLU A 72 25.50 0.20 21.44
N LEU A 73 26.11 0.80 20.41
CA LEU A 73 26.10 0.26 19.05
C LEU A 73 27.44 -0.43 18.78
N HIS A 74 27.49 -1.73 19.05
CA HIS A 74 28.64 -2.57 18.73
C HIS A 74 28.58 -3.01 17.26
N THR A 75 29.13 -2.20 16.37
CA THR A 75 29.28 -2.54 14.94
C THR A 75 30.62 -3.19 14.64
N ALA A 76 30.61 -4.30 13.91
CA ALA A 76 31.80 -5.07 13.54
C ALA A 76 32.60 -4.51 12.33
N GLY A 77 32.48 -3.22 11.96
CA GLY A 77 33.28 -2.68 10.86
C GLY A 77 32.95 -1.24 10.44
N GLN A 78 33.97 -0.49 10.02
CA GLN A 78 33.97 0.96 9.73
C GLN A 78 33.20 1.42 8.47
N TYR A 79 32.28 0.63 7.91
CA TYR A 79 31.59 0.98 6.66
C TYR A 79 30.09 0.64 6.64
N LYS A 80 29.35 0.99 7.70
CA LYS A 80 27.88 1.05 7.68
C LYS A 80 27.39 2.32 8.35
#